data_AF-A0A1D2R8V6-F1
#
_entry.id   AF-A0A1D2R8V6-F1
#
_cell.length_a   1.000
_cell.length_b   1.000
_cell.length_c   1.000
_cell.angle_alpha   90.00
_cell.angle_beta   90.00
_cell.angle_gamma   90.00
#
_symmetry.space_group_name_H-M   'P 1'
#
loop_
_entity.id
_entity.type
_entity.pdbx_description
1 polymer ?
#
loop_
_entity_poly.entity_id
_entity_poly.type
_entity_poly.pdbx_seq_one_letter_code
_entity_poly.pdbx_strand_id
1 'polypeptide(L)'
;MFGDVIWDLGAGFYRNFDVVILGLDNREARMYVNKYCYLVGTPLIDGAIEGLRGRVQVIDPPHTSCYECTFSEKDYELLSVKYSCPGLPIEDLTEGKVAMVATTSSIIAGIQVQEAVLLMHKKKGRQSSLAGRELRFDGNTNEIFIYEIPFREGCLGHFYLEEVIKVDSGVDSTLSELIGEIKDKTNEIGGITVTIDREIAYTGSCVKCGSKKDILKPVSLIKKGEAFCPECGEMLGFDTSGELRGDDRVLKRLGVPESHILTAYVNGKTYYVELQ
;
A
#
# COMPACT_ATOMS: atom_id res chain seq x y z
N MET A 1 -8.84 15.33 -6.17
CA MET A 1 -8.25 14.64 -5.00
C MET A 1 -6.74 14.74 -5.17
N PHE A 2 -6.04 15.28 -4.18
CA PHE A 2 -4.57 15.30 -4.12
C PHE A 2 -4.20 14.54 -2.86
N GLY A 3 -3.32 13.55 -2.97
CA GLY A 3 -2.90 12.72 -1.84
C GLY A 3 -1.76 11.78 -2.24
N ASP A 4 -0.98 11.36 -1.25
CA ASP A 4 0.06 10.35 -1.39
C ASP A 4 -0.57 8.95 -1.42
N VAL A 5 -0.30 8.19 -2.47
CA VAL A 5 -0.90 6.85 -2.68
C VAL A 5 -0.51 5.83 -1.60
N ILE A 6 0.57 6.08 -0.86
CA ILE A 6 1.03 5.25 0.25
C ILE A 6 0.28 5.63 1.55
N TRP A 7 0.13 6.92 1.79
CA TRP A 7 -0.27 7.43 3.10
C TRP A 7 -1.74 7.82 3.20
N ASP A 8 -2.32 8.36 2.13
CA ASP A 8 -3.64 8.99 2.16
C ASP A 8 -4.76 8.08 1.62
N LEU A 9 -4.42 7.04 0.84
CA LEU A 9 -5.39 6.14 0.20
C LEU A 9 -5.44 4.76 0.88
N GLY A 10 -6.60 4.40 1.42
CA GLY A 10 -6.81 3.10 2.06
C GLY A 10 -7.10 1.96 1.08
N ALA A 11 -7.02 0.72 1.53
CA ALA A 11 -7.26 -0.44 0.67
C ALA A 11 -8.68 -0.46 0.04
N GLY A 12 -9.69 -0.05 0.79
CA GLY A 12 -11.08 0.01 0.33
C GLY A 12 -11.31 1.03 -0.78
N PHE A 13 -10.46 2.06 -0.90
CA PHE A 13 -10.47 2.98 -2.05
C PHE A 13 -10.35 2.20 -3.37
N TYR A 14 -9.41 1.25 -3.44
CA TYR A 14 -9.15 0.46 -4.65
C TYR A 14 -10.29 -0.49 -5.00
N ARG A 15 -11.06 -0.94 -4.00
CA ARG A 15 -12.21 -1.84 -4.16
C ARG A 15 -13.36 -1.19 -4.97
N ASN A 16 -13.36 0.13 -5.08
CA ASN A 16 -14.38 0.86 -5.83
C ASN A 16 -14.14 0.89 -7.35
N PHE A 17 -13.04 0.30 -7.84
CA PHE A 17 -12.69 0.30 -9.25
C PHE A 17 -12.76 -1.10 -9.88
N ASP A 18 -13.14 -1.16 -11.15
CA ASP A 18 -13.10 -2.42 -11.93
C ASP A 18 -11.67 -2.82 -12.33
N VAL A 19 -10.78 -1.83 -12.49
CA VAL A 19 -9.38 -1.98 -12.88
C VAL A 19 -8.59 -0.74 -12.47
N VAL A 20 -7.34 -0.92 -12.07
CA VAL A 20 -6.40 0.15 -11.73
C VAL A 20 -5.24 0.14 -12.73
N ILE A 21 -4.84 1.31 -13.23
CA ILE A 21 -3.74 1.47 -14.18
C ILE A 21 -2.67 2.37 -13.55
N LEU A 22 -1.42 1.89 -13.49
CA LEU A 22 -0.29 2.65 -12.94
C LEU A 22 0.62 3.19 -14.02
N GLY A 23 1.07 4.43 -13.82
CA GLY A 23 2.18 5.06 -14.52
C GLY A 23 3.09 5.77 -13.51
N LEU A 24 3.31 5.12 -12.36
CA LEU A 24 4.13 5.67 -11.27
C LEU A 24 5.62 5.58 -11.64
N ASP A 25 6.46 6.37 -10.98
CA ASP A 25 7.92 6.38 -11.15
C ASP A 25 8.64 5.67 -9.97
N ASN A 26 8.10 5.78 -8.75
CA ASN A 26 8.64 5.15 -7.55
C ASN A 26 8.26 3.66 -7.39
N ARG A 27 9.21 2.80 -7.04
CA ARG A 27 9.00 1.35 -6.78
C ARG A 27 8.13 1.09 -5.55
N GLU A 28 8.32 1.88 -4.50
CA GLU A 28 7.58 1.71 -3.24
C GLU A 28 6.10 2.04 -3.46
N ALA A 29 5.78 3.13 -4.16
CA ALA A 29 4.41 3.46 -4.49
C ALA A 29 3.73 2.35 -5.31
N ARG A 30 4.42 1.77 -6.30
CA ARG A 30 3.93 0.58 -7.03
C ARG A 30 3.68 -0.61 -6.11
N MET A 31 4.58 -0.87 -5.16
CA MET A 31 4.43 -1.96 -4.18
C MET A 31 3.20 -1.76 -3.29
N TYR A 32 2.96 -0.54 -2.78
CA TYR A 32 1.77 -0.25 -1.96
C TYR A 32 0.47 -0.41 -2.73
N VAL A 33 0.39 0.13 -3.95
CA VAL A 33 -0.81 -0.03 -4.77
C VAL A 33 -1.02 -1.49 -5.16
N ASN A 34 0.06 -2.22 -5.48
CA ASN A 34 0.03 -3.68 -5.69
C ASN A 34 -0.56 -4.41 -4.49
N LYS A 35 -0.04 -4.16 -3.28
CA LYS A 35 -0.51 -4.76 -2.05
C LYS A 35 -2.01 -4.55 -1.86
N TYR A 36 -2.50 -3.32 -2.01
CA TYR A 36 -3.92 -3.00 -1.82
C TYR A 36 -4.82 -3.54 -2.92
N CYS A 37 -4.43 -3.46 -4.18
CA CYS A 37 -5.20 -4.04 -5.28
C CYS A 37 -5.31 -5.57 -5.13
N TYR A 38 -4.21 -6.24 -4.76
CA TYR A 38 -4.22 -7.68 -4.49
C TYR A 38 -5.11 -8.03 -3.31
N LEU A 39 -5.02 -7.24 -2.22
CA LEU A 39 -5.83 -7.38 -1.02
C LEU A 39 -7.33 -7.41 -1.30
N VAL A 40 -7.80 -6.48 -2.13
CA VAL A 40 -9.23 -6.30 -2.42
C VAL A 40 -9.69 -6.98 -3.71
N GLY A 41 -8.80 -7.73 -4.38
CA GLY A 41 -9.16 -8.44 -5.62
C GLY A 41 -9.30 -7.55 -6.86
N THR A 42 -8.78 -6.32 -6.83
CA THR A 42 -8.91 -5.39 -7.95
C THR A 42 -7.78 -5.63 -8.95
N PRO A 43 -8.08 -5.91 -10.24
CA PRO A 43 -7.05 -6.05 -11.26
C PRO A 43 -6.20 -4.78 -11.42
N LEU A 44 -4.90 -4.96 -11.59
CA LEU A 44 -3.90 -3.90 -11.66
C LEU A 44 -3.05 -4.04 -12.92
N ILE A 45 -2.80 -2.94 -13.62
CA ILE A 45 -1.95 -2.88 -14.80
C ILE A 45 -0.80 -1.89 -14.54
N ASP A 46 0.42 -2.40 -14.33
CA ASP A 46 1.62 -1.58 -14.14
C ASP A 46 2.27 -1.28 -15.48
N GLY A 47 2.49 0.00 -15.78
CA GLY A 47 3.23 0.48 -16.93
C GLY A 47 4.47 1.23 -16.47
N ALA A 48 5.61 0.94 -17.08
CA ALA A 48 6.85 1.68 -16.82
C ALA A 48 7.61 1.95 -18.12
N ILE A 49 8.35 3.05 -18.14
CA ILE A 49 9.16 3.49 -19.28
C ILE A 49 10.57 3.88 -18.83
N GLU A 50 11.54 3.60 -19.68
CA GLU A 50 12.92 4.04 -19.54
C GLU A 50 13.48 4.41 -20.93
N GLY A 51 13.38 5.69 -21.31
CA GLY A 51 13.76 6.16 -22.64
C GLY A 51 12.92 5.49 -23.74
N LEU A 52 13.59 4.73 -24.62
CA LEU A 52 12.95 3.98 -25.70
C LEU A 52 12.46 2.60 -25.27
N ARG A 53 12.68 2.19 -24.02
CA ARG A 53 12.20 0.91 -23.50
C ARG A 53 10.96 1.11 -22.65
N GLY A 54 10.06 0.15 -22.66
CA GLY A 54 8.89 0.18 -21.80
C GLY A 54 8.40 -1.21 -21.46
N ARG A 55 7.54 -1.31 -20.46
CA ARG A 55 6.93 -2.57 -20.05
C ARG A 55 5.48 -2.38 -19.60
N VAL A 56 4.69 -3.45 -19.74
CA VAL A 56 3.33 -3.57 -19.18
C VAL A 56 3.22 -4.90 -18.47
N GLN A 57 2.86 -4.88 -17.19
CA GLN A 57 2.54 -6.07 -16.40
C GLN A 57 1.06 -6.04 -16.03
N VAL A 58 0.34 -7.15 -16.20
CA VAL A 58 -1.05 -7.28 -15.73
C VAL A 58 -1.12 -8.26 -14.56
N ILE A 59 -1.67 -7.77 -13.45
CA ILE A 59 -1.87 -8.49 -12.20
C ILE A 59 -3.38 -8.63 -12.03
N ASP A 60 -3.86 -9.86 -11.98
CA ASP A 60 -5.25 -10.24 -11.84
C ASP A 60 -5.42 -11.15 -10.62
N PRO A 61 -5.62 -10.57 -9.42
CA PRO A 61 -5.75 -11.35 -8.19
C PRO A 61 -6.96 -12.30 -8.22
N PRO A 62 -6.95 -13.38 -7.44
CA PRO A 62 -5.86 -13.85 -6.59
C PRO A 62 -4.94 -14.88 -7.28
N HIS A 63 -5.01 -15.00 -8.61
CA HIS A 63 -4.45 -16.16 -9.32
C HIS A 63 -3.17 -15.90 -10.12
N THR A 64 -2.79 -14.63 -10.30
CA THR A 64 -1.58 -14.28 -11.05
C THR A 64 -0.45 -13.80 -10.15
N SER A 65 0.78 -13.90 -10.63
CA SER A 65 1.94 -13.25 -10.01
C SER A 65 1.68 -11.75 -9.76
N CYS A 66 2.06 -11.24 -8.59
CA CYS A 66 1.95 -9.81 -8.27
C CYS A 66 3.23 -9.05 -8.66
N TYR A 67 3.25 -7.73 -8.42
CA TYR A 67 4.45 -6.92 -8.65
C TYR A 67 5.66 -7.42 -7.85
N GLU A 68 5.46 -7.76 -6.58
CA GLU A 68 6.50 -8.26 -5.68
C GLU A 68 7.01 -9.66 -6.09
N CYS A 69 6.30 -10.41 -6.93
CA CYS A 69 6.80 -11.68 -7.45
C CYS A 69 8.07 -11.51 -8.30
N THR A 70 8.34 -10.32 -8.84
CA THR A 70 9.57 -10.03 -9.58
C THR A 70 10.74 -9.57 -8.67
N PHE A 71 10.53 -9.43 -7.36
CA PHE A 71 11.56 -8.94 -6.44
C PHE A 71 12.54 -10.03 -6.04
N SER A 72 13.82 -9.68 -6.06
CA SER A 72 14.93 -10.42 -5.45
C SER A 72 15.05 -10.11 -3.95
N GLU A 73 15.83 -10.90 -3.21
CA GLU A 73 16.13 -10.64 -1.78
C GLU A 73 16.73 -9.23 -1.59
N LYS A 74 17.63 -8.83 -2.49
CA LYS A 74 18.25 -7.49 -2.48
C LYS A 74 17.23 -6.36 -2.62
N ASP A 75 16.15 -6.58 -3.37
CA ASP A 75 15.09 -5.59 -3.49
C ASP A 75 14.35 -5.37 -2.16
N TYR A 76 14.11 -6.45 -1.41
CA TYR A 76 13.56 -6.36 -0.06
C TYR A 76 14.53 -5.72 0.93
N GLU A 77 15.83 -6.01 0.83
CA GLU A 77 16.86 -5.34 1.64
C GLU A 77 16.88 -3.82 1.39
N LEU A 78 16.87 -3.39 0.12
CA LEU A 78 16.85 -1.97 -0.21
C LEU A 78 15.59 -1.27 0.31
N LEU A 79 14.44 -1.94 0.24
CA LEU A 79 13.20 -1.45 0.84
C LEU A 79 13.31 -1.38 2.36
N SER A 80 13.79 -2.43 3.02
CA SER A 80 13.85 -2.49 4.49
C SER A 80 14.81 -1.46 5.10
N VAL A 81 15.89 -1.10 4.41
CA VAL A 81 16.80 -0.03 4.85
C VAL A 81 16.04 1.30 5.00
N LYS A 82 15.07 1.59 4.12
CA LYS A 82 14.22 2.80 4.23
C LYS A 82 13.34 2.81 5.49
N TYR A 83 12.96 1.65 5.99
CA TYR A 83 12.07 1.49 7.15
C TYR A 83 12.80 1.17 8.46
N SER A 84 14.11 0.95 8.45
CA SER A 84 14.87 0.42 9.61
C SER A 84 15.17 1.45 10.70
N CYS A 85 15.13 2.76 10.40
CA CYS A 85 15.45 3.81 11.38
C CYS A 85 14.44 4.96 11.32
N PRO A 86 13.58 5.14 12.34
CA PRO A 86 12.69 6.28 12.44
C PRO A 86 13.47 7.61 12.38
N GLY A 87 13.12 8.49 11.45
CA GLY A 87 13.68 9.85 11.37
C GLY A 87 14.98 10.01 10.58
N LEU A 88 15.51 8.95 9.97
CA LEU A 88 16.50 9.07 8.89
C LEU A 88 15.75 8.97 7.55
N PRO A 89 15.48 10.09 6.85
CA PRO A 89 15.20 9.99 5.44
C PRO A 89 16.47 9.40 4.81
N ILE A 90 16.35 8.23 4.20
CA ILE A 90 17.23 7.96 3.07
C ILE A 90 16.80 9.02 2.07
N GLU A 91 17.56 10.12 2.05
CA GLU A 91 17.50 11.09 0.96
C GLU A 91 17.56 10.27 -0.32
N ASP A 92 16.56 10.47 -1.18
CA ASP A 92 16.45 9.82 -2.47
C ASP A 92 17.85 9.78 -3.08
N LEU A 93 18.44 8.58 -3.15
CA LEU A 93 19.72 8.33 -3.78
C LEU A 93 19.57 8.75 -5.22
N THR A 94 19.80 10.04 -5.49
CA THR A 94 19.62 10.76 -6.75
C THR A 94 19.24 9.82 -7.87
N GLU A 95 17.95 9.44 -7.95
CA GLU A 95 17.49 8.57 -9.02
C GLU A 95 17.81 9.36 -10.30
N GLY A 96 18.66 8.77 -11.14
CA GLY A 96 19.10 9.43 -12.36
C GLY A 96 17.86 9.85 -13.14
N LYS A 97 17.82 11.10 -13.59
CA LYS A 97 16.67 11.59 -14.38
C LYS A 97 16.53 10.72 -15.62
N VAL A 98 15.48 9.92 -15.68
CA VAL A 98 15.15 9.12 -16.85
C VAL A 98 14.41 10.02 -17.84
N ALA A 99 14.88 10.07 -19.09
CA ALA A 99 14.21 10.84 -20.11
C ALA A 99 12.85 10.20 -20.45
N MET A 100 11.78 10.98 -20.31
CA MET A 100 10.46 10.59 -20.80
C MET A 100 10.40 10.77 -22.32
N VAL A 101 10.03 9.72 -23.04
CA VAL A 101 9.82 9.77 -24.50
C VAL A 101 8.34 9.57 -24.81
N ALA A 102 7.75 10.55 -25.49
CA ALA A 102 6.31 10.55 -25.79
C ALA A 102 5.86 9.35 -26.64
N THR A 103 6.72 8.87 -27.55
CA THR A 103 6.42 7.71 -28.40
C THR A 103 6.31 6.43 -27.59
N THR A 104 7.31 6.11 -26.77
CA THR A 104 7.27 4.95 -25.85
C THR A 104 6.09 5.04 -24.90
N SER A 105 5.84 6.22 -24.33
CA SER A 105 4.72 6.46 -23.42
C SER A 105 3.37 6.16 -24.09
N SER A 106 3.20 6.58 -25.35
CA SER A 106 1.98 6.35 -26.14
C SER A 106 1.76 4.86 -26.40
N ILE A 107 2.83 4.11 -26.71
CA ILE A 107 2.77 2.67 -26.95
C ILE A 107 2.38 1.94 -25.66
N ILE A 108 3.08 2.21 -24.55
CA ILE A 108 2.84 1.57 -23.27
C ILE A 108 1.42 1.88 -22.76
N ALA A 109 1.01 3.15 -22.77
CA ALA A 109 -0.34 3.54 -22.35
C ALA A 109 -1.43 2.89 -23.23
N GLY A 110 -1.20 2.80 -24.55
CA GLY A 110 -2.11 2.12 -25.47
C GLY A 110 -2.32 0.65 -25.11
N ILE A 111 -1.23 -0.06 -24.79
CA ILE A 111 -1.28 -1.46 -24.34
C ILE A 111 -1.99 -1.58 -22.99
N GLN A 112 -1.71 -0.69 -22.04
CA GLN A 112 -2.40 -0.72 -20.73
C GLN A 112 -3.91 -0.57 -20.88
N VAL A 113 -4.36 0.40 -21.70
CA VAL A 113 -5.79 0.62 -21.95
C VAL A 113 -6.42 -0.56 -22.68
N GLN A 114 -5.71 -1.16 -23.64
CA GLN A 114 -6.17 -2.36 -24.33
C GLN A 114 -6.43 -3.52 -23.35
N GLU A 115 -5.50 -3.77 -22.42
CA GLU A 115 -5.67 -4.81 -21.40
C GLU A 115 -6.78 -4.47 -20.39
N ALA A 116 -6.94 -3.20 -20.02
CA ALA A 116 -8.05 -2.76 -19.17
C ALA A 116 -9.41 -3.09 -19.81
N VAL A 117 -9.58 -2.81 -21.11
CA VAL A 117 -10.80 -3.17 -21.85
C VAL A 117 -11.05 -4.68 -21.84
N LEU A 118 -9.99 -5.51 -21.94
CA LEU A 118 -10.13 -6.97 -21.86
C LEU A 118 -10.59 -7.41 -20.45
N LEU A 119 -9.99 -6.88 -19.39
CA LEU A 119 -10.34 -7.20 -18.00
C LEU A 119 -11.79 -6.79 -17.66
N MET A 120 -12.23 -5.60 -18.09
CA MET A 120 -13.61 -5.14 -17.86
C MET A 120 -14.67 -5.98 -18.59
N HIS A 121 -14.29 -6.68 -19.66
CA HIS A 121 -15.18 -7.51 -20.46
C HIS A 121 -15.04 -9.02 -20.21
N LYS A 122 -14.45 -9.45 -19.07
CA LYS A 122 -14.34 -10.86 -18.67
C LYS A 122 -15.66 -11.65 -18.78
N LYS A 123 -16.78 -11.06 -18.34
CA LYS A 123 -18.12 -11.67 -18.40
C LYS A 123 -18.60 -11.98 -19.83
N LYS A 124 -17.97 -11.39 -20.85
CA LYS A 124 -18.23 -11.66 -22.27
C LYS A 124 -17.26 -12.71 -22.86
N GLY A 125 -16.54 -13.45 -22.02
CA GLY A 125 -15.56 -14.46 -22.44
C GLY A 125 -14.23 -13.90 -22.90
N ARG A 126 -13.97 -12.60 -22.71
CA ARG A 126 -12.66 -12.00 -22.97
C ARG A 126 -11.71 -12.29 -21.81
N GLN A 127 -10.43 -12.45 -22.10
CA GLN A 127 -9.40 -12.62 -21.08
C GLN A 127 -8.25 -11.69 -21.42
N SER A 128 -7.61 -11.16 -20.39
CA SER A 128 -6.39 -10.39 -20.56
C SER A 128 -5.34 -11.25 -21.25
N SER A 129 -4.68 -10.68 -22.26
CA SER A 129 -3.60 -11.35 -22.96
C SER A 129 -2.27 -11.25 -22.20
N LEU A 130 -2.25 -10.54 -21.07
CA LEU A 130 -1.06 -10.32 -20.24
C LEU A 130 -1.25 -10.66 -18.76
N ALA A 131 -2.40 -11.19 -18.32
CA ALA A 131 -2.61 -11.59 -16.92
C ALA A 131 -1.51 -12.58 -16.47
N GLY A 132 -0.78 -12.23 -15.40
CA GLY A 132 0.38 -12.99 -14.91
C GLY A 132 1.63 -12.91 -15.79
N ARG A 133 1.67 -11.96 -16.73
CA ARG A 133 2.73 -11.80 -17.72
C ARG A 133 3.20 -10.35 -17.78
N GLU A 134 4.41 -10.17 -18.31
CA GLU A 134 5.00 -8.88 -18.61
C GLU A 134 5.31 -8.79 -20.10
N LEU A 135 4.80 -7.74 -20.74
CA LEU A 135 5.22 -7.30 -22.05
C LEU A 135 6.39 -6.32 -21.89
N ARG A 136 7.45 -6.49 -22.68
CA ARG A 136 8.56 -5.55 -22.83
C ARG A 136 8.64 -5.06 -24.26
N PHE A 137 8.79 -3.76 -24.42
CA PHE A 137 9.01 -3.08 -25.68
C PHE A 137 10.43 -2.49 -25.70
N ASP A 138 11.20 -2.78 -26.75
CA ASP A 138 12.47 -2.10 -27.04
C ASP A 138 12.33 -1.25 -28.31
N GLY A 139 12.24 0.06 -28.15
CA GLY A 139 12.11 1.02 -29.24
C GLY A 139 13.38 1.26 -30.05
N ASN A 140 14.54 0.70 -29.67
CA ASN A 140 15.73 0.73 -30.54
C ASN A 140 15.59 -0.24 -31.71
N THR A 141 14.96 -1.39 -31.47
CA THR A 141 14.73 -2.45 -32.47
C THR A 141 13.27 -2.56 -32.92
N ASN A 142 12.35 -1.88 -32.22
CA ASN A 142 10.89 -2.01 -32.34
C ASN A 142 10.39 -3.44 -32.09
N GLU A 143 11.04 -4.15 -31.16
CA GLU A 143 10.67 -5.50 -30.78
C GLU A 143 9.79 -5.52 -29.53
N ILE A 144 8.89 -6.51 -29.48
CA ILE A 144 8.03 -6.79 -28.34
C ILE A 144 8.27 -8.22 -27.88
N PHE A 145 8.54 -8.37 -26.59
CA PHE A 145 8.70 -9.67 -25.93
C PHE A 145 7.66 -9.82 -24.84
N ILE A 146 7.10 -11.00 -24.68
CA ILE A 146 6.14 -11.30 -23.62
C ILE A 146 6.70 -12.46 -22.79
N TYR A 147 6.75 -12.27 -21.48
CA TYR A 147 7.27 -13.24 -20.52
C TYR A 147 6.18 -13.60 -19.51
N GLU A 148 6.15 -14.87 -19.13
CA GLU A 148 5.38 -15.29 -17.96
C GLU A 148 6.17 -14.98 -16.68
N ILE A 149 5.48 -14.38 -15.72
CA ILE A 149 6.08 -14.15 -14.40
C ILE A 149 5.69 -15.34 -13.52
N PRO A 150 6.67 -16.08 -12.99
CA PRO A 150 6.39 -17.19 -12.09
C PRO A 150 5.61 -16.73 -10.86
N PHE A 151 4.52 -17.42 -10.55
CA PHE A 151 3.82 -17.25 -9.29
C PHE A 151 4.69 -17.78 -8.14
N ARG A 152 4.85 -16.98 -7.08
CA ARG A 152 5.62 -17.35 -5.89
C ARG A 152 4.66 -17.54 -4.71
N GLU A 153 4.46 -18.78 -4.28
CA GLU A 153 3.53 -19.13 -3.19
C GLU A 153 3.81 -18.42 -1.86
N GLY A 154 5.08 -18.17 -1.54
CA GLY A 154 5.50 -17.46 -0.32
C GLY A 154 5.69 -15.94 -0.49
N CYS A 155 5.06 -15.32 -1.49
CA CYS A 155 5.22 -13.88 -1.72
C CYS A 155 4.46 -13.05 -0.68
N LEU A 156 5.12 -12.07 -0.07
CA LEU A 156 4.52 -11.19 0.94
C LEU A 156 3.40 -10.30 0.39
N GLY A 157 3.41 -10.03 -0.91
CA GLY A 157 2.37 -9.28 -1.60
C GLY A 157 1.11 -10.10 -1.92
N HIS A 158 1.10 -11.40 -1.63
CA HIS A 158 -0.06 -12.28 -1.84
C HIS A 158 -0.88 -12.39 -0.55
N PHE A 159 -1.77 -11.42 -0.36
CA PHE A 159 -2.80 -11.48 0.66
C PHE A 159 -4.11 -11.04 0.03
N TYR A 160 -5.19 -11.79 0.24
CA TYR A 160 -6.50 -11.53 -0.36
C TYR A 160 -7.59 -11.71 0.70
N LEU A 161 -8.55 -10.78 0.74
CA LEU A 161 -9.65 -10.82 1.69
C LEU A 161 -10.85 -11.55 1.09
N GLU A 162 -11.29 -12.62 1.76
CA GLU A 162 -12.49 -13.34 1.34
C GLU A 162 -13.77 -12.58 1.72
N GLU A 163 -13.81 -12.01 2.93
CA GLU A 163 -14.97 -11.30 3.46
C GLU A 163 -14.54 -10.02 4.16
N VAL A 164 -15.29 -8.95 3.93
CA VAL A 164 -15.02 -7.62 4.51
C VAL A 164 -16.34 -7.05 5.03
N ILE A 165 -16.36 -6.71 6.31
CA ILE A 165 -17.48 -6.07 6.99
C ILE A 165 -17.39 -4.56 6.73
N LYS A 166 -18.40 -4.00 6.06
CA LYS A 166 -18.49 -2.54 5.91
C LYS A 166 -19.03 -1.92 7.18
N VAL A 167 -18.40 -0.86 7.66
CA VAL A 167 -18.84 -0.07 8.82
C VAL A 167 -19.23 1.34 8.40
N ASP A 168 -20.14 1.98 9.11
CA ASP A 168 -20.57 3.37 8.91
C ASP A 168 -19.52 4.35 9.47
N SER A 169 -18.69 3.87 10.40
CA SER A 169 -17.54 4.59 10.93
C SER A 169 -16.55 4.98 9.82
N GLY A 170 -16.21 6.26 9.79
CA GLY A 170 -15.21 6.84 8.88
C GLY A 170 -13.96 7.32 9.64
N VAL A 171 -13.05 8.02 8.95
CA VAL A 171 -11.80 8.51 9.58
C VAL A 171 -12.03 9.54 10.69
N ASP A 172 -13.17 10.23 10.69
CA ASP A 172 -13.53 11.20 11.71
C ASP A 172 -14.21 10.57 12.94
N SER A 173 -14.57 9.29 12.87
CA SER A 173 -15.07 8.51 14.01
C SER A 173 -13.95 8.20 15.00
N THR A 174 -14.32 8.03 16.27
CA THR A 174 -13.41 7.59 17.33
C THR A 174 -13.17 6.07 17.27
N LEU A 175 -12.04 5.62 17.83
CA LEU A 175 -11.76 4.19 17.96
C LEU A 175 -12.84 3.46 18.78
N SER A 176 -13.38 4.09 19.82
CA SER A 176 -14.51 3.54 20.60
C SER A 176 -15.76 3.29 19.77
N GLU A 177 -16.14 4.25 18.92
CA GLU A 177 -17.30 4.13 18.05
C GLU A 177 -17.12 2.97 17.06
N LEU A 178 -15.94 2.89 16.44
CA LEU A 178 -15.59 1.78 15.54
C LEU A 178 -15.65 0.42 16.28
N ILE A 179 -15.07 0.32 17.47
CA ILE A 179 -15.09 -0.92 18.27
C ILE A 179 -16.52 -1.31 18.63
N GLY A 180 -17.37 -0.34 19.01
CA GLY A 180 -18.79 -0.57 19.27
C GLY A 180 -19.50 -1.15 18.05
N GLU A 181 -19.30 -0.54 16.89
CA GLU A 181 -19.92 -0.99 15.65
C GLU A 181 -19.44 -2.38 15.21
N ILE A 182 -18.16 -2.70 15.39
CA ILE A 182 -17.62 -4.03 15.12
C ILE A 182 -18.28 -5.08 16.01
N LYS A 183 -18.50 -4.80 17.31
CA LYS A 183 -19.20 -5.72 18.22
C LYS A 183 -20.62 -5.98 17.74
N ASP A 184 -21.33 -4.90 17.38
CA ASP A 184 -22.72 -5.00 16.92
C ASP A 184 -22.84 -5.81 15.62
N LYS A 185 -21.89 -5.65 14.67
CA LYS A 185 -21.92 -6.38 13.39
C LYS A 185 -21.43 -7.82 13.49
N THR A 186 -20.56 -8.13 14.45
CA THR A 186 -20.00 -9.49 14.62
C THR A 186 -20.77 -10.34 15.63
N ASN A 187 -21.68 -9.75 16.42
CA ASN A 187 -22.35 -10.38 17.57
C ASN A 187 -21.37 -10.98 18.60
N GLU A 188 -20.14 -10.50 18.64
CA GLU A 188 -19.10 -11.00 19.55
C GLU A 188 -19.02 -10.12 20.80
N ILE A 189 -18.90 -10.77 21.96
CA ILE A 189 -18.77 -10.10 23.26
C ILE A 189 -17.36 -10.37 23.77
N GLY A 190 -16.55 -9.32 23.95
CA GLY A 190 -15.17 -9.47 24.39
C GLY A 190 -14.31 -8.22 24.18
N GLY A 191 -13.03 -8.34 24.53
CA GLY A 191 -12.00 -7.36 24.15
C GLY A 191 -11.76 -7.44 22.65
N ILE A 192 -11.69 -6.27 22.01
CA ILE A 192 -11.38 -6.14 20.58
C ILE A 192 -10.05 -5.41 20.47
N THR A 193 -9.14 -5.98 19.69
CA THR A 193 -7.93 -5.31 19.26
C THR A 193 -8.08 -4.98 17.77
N VAL A 194 -7.95 -3.71 17.42
CA VAL A 194 -7.98 -3.25 16.03
C VAL A 194 -6.55 -2.91 15.61
N THR A 195 -6.11 -3.45 14.47
CA THR A 195 -4.79 -3.21 13.93
C THR A 195 -4.85 -2.62 12.52
N ILE A 196 -3.79 -1.89 12.17
CA ILE A 196 -3.55 -1.33 10.85
C ILE A 196 -2.27 -1.94 10.26
N ASP A 197 -2.14 -1.90 8.94
CA ASP A 197 -1.05 -2.51 8.18
C ASP A 197 0.29 -1.74 8.21
N ARG A 198 0.47 -0.85 9.18
CA ARG A 198 1.61 0.06 9.34
C ARG A 198 1.85 0.36 10.82
N GLU A 199 3.08 0.76 11.16
CA GLU A 199 3.39 1.14 12.53
C GLU A 199 3.12 2.62 12.78
N ILE A 200 2.41 2.91 13.88
CA ILE A 200 2.13 4.26 14.36
C ILE A 200 3.03 4.54 15.55
N ALA A 201 3.75 5.66 15.53
CA ALA A 201 4.45 6.17 16.71
C ALA A 201 3.48 7.00 17.57
N TYR A 202 3.22 6.57 18.79
CA TYR A 202 2.32 7.26 19.71
C TYR A 202 3.03 8.35 20.49
N THR A 203 4.12 7.98 21.15
CA THR A 203 4.92 8.90 21.98
C THR A 203 6.40 8.76 21.69
N GLY A 204 7.12 9.87 21.74
CA GLY A 204 8.58 9.92 21.75
C GLY A 204 9.05 10.28 23.17
N SER A 205 9.92 9.46 23.75
CA SER A 205 10.48 9.64 25.09
C SER A 205 11.99 9.89 25.01
N CYS A 206 12.47 10.94 25.67
CA CYS A 206 13.89 11.25 25.74
C CYS A 206 14.54 10.52 26.93
N VAL A 207 15.52 9.66 26.65
CA VAL A 207 16.25 8.91 27.70
C VAL A 207 17.10 9.84 28.59
N LYS A 208 17.56 10.98 28.05
CA LYS A 208 18.49 11.90 28.74
C LYS A 208 17.80 12.84 29.72
N CYS A 209 16.71 13.48 29.30
CA CYS A 209 16.01 14.49 30.12
C CYS A 209 14.63 14.04 30.60
N GLY A 210 14.12 12.90 30.13
CA GLY A 210 12.81 12.37 30.53
C GLY A 210 11.61 13.06 29.88
N SER A 211 11.82 14.07 29.03
CA SER A 211 10.73 14.72 28.31
C SER A 211 10.01 13.74 27.39
N LYS A 212 8.68 13.93 27.27
CA LYS A 212 7.81 13.13 26.41
C LYS A 212 7.08 14.03 25.43
N LYS A 213 6.85 13.51 24.23
CA LYS A 213 6.16 14.21 23.14
C LYS A 213 5.19 13.27 22.45
N ASP A 214 3.97 13.74 22.20
CA ASP A 214 3.02 13.04 21.34
C ASP A 214 3.45 13.14 19.87
N ILE A 215 3.45 12.00 19.17
CA ILE A 215 3.88 11.89 17.77
C ILE A 215 2.68 11.62 16.86
N LEU A 216 1.89 10.58 17.19
CA LEU A 216 0.61 10.20 16.59
C LEU A 216 0.61 10.21 15.05
N LYS A 217 1.58 9.54 14.44
CA LYS A 217 1.67 9.40 12.99
C LYS A 217 2.44 8.14 12.61
N PRO A 218 2.30 7.67 11.36
CA PRO A 218 3.12 6.58 10.84
C PRO A 218 4.61 6.84 11.04
N VAL A 219 5.36 5.81 11.46
CA VAL A 219 6.79 5.91 11.77
C VAL A 219 7.59 6.51 10.60
N SER A 220 7.27 6.12 9.37
CA SER A 220 7.92 6.59 8.15
C SER A 220 7.66 8.06 7.82
N LEU A 221 6.64 8.69 8.43
CA LEU A 221 6.30 10.10 8.25
C LEU A 221 6.92 11.01 9.31
N ILE A 222 7.67 10.45 10.27
CA ILE A 222 8.39 11.23 11.28
C ILE A 222 9.54 11.98 10.61
N LYS A 223 9.45 13.31 10.60
CA LYS A 223 10.50 14.15 10.02
C LYS A 223 11.72 14.15 10.92
N LYS A 224 12.92 14.36 10.34
CA LYS A 224 14.18 14.45 11.07
C LYS A 224 14.10 15.35 12.30
N GLY A 225 13.55 16.56 12.17
CA GLY A 225 13.39 17.48 13.31
C GLY A 225 12.43 17.00 14.40
N GLU A 226 11.50 16.10 14.09
CA GLU A 226 10.57 15.52 15.07
C GLU A 226 11.17 14.33 15.83
N ALA A 227 12.26 13.76 15.32
CA ALA A 227 12.94 12.62 15.90
C ALA A 227 13.93 12.97 17.02
N PHE A 228 14.19 14.26 17.23
CA PHE A 228 15.05 14.75 18.31
C PHE A 228 14.24 15.45 19.39
N CYS A 229 14.74 15.34 20.61
CA CYS A 229 14.20 16.01 21.78
C CYS A 229 14.32 17.54 21.61
N PRO A 230 13.21 18.28 21.76
CA PRO A 230 13.23 19.74 21.59
C PRO A 230 14.04 20.46 22.68
N GLU A 231 14.27 19.82 23.83
CA GLU A 231 14.97 20.44 24.96
C GLU A 231 16.48 20.22 24.93
N CYS A 232 16.94 19.02 24.60
CA CYS A 232 18.35 18.64 24.72
C CYS A 232 18.99 18.12 23.44
N GLY A 233 18.22 17.99 22.35
CA GLY A 233 18.71 17.55 21.03
C GLY A 233 19.01 16.05 20.91
N GLU A 234 18.78 15.26 21.96
CA GLU A 234 18.99 13.81 21.94
C GLU A 234 17.92 13.10 21.09
N MET A 235 18.26 12.00 20.42
CA MET A 235 17.29 11.20 19.68
C MET A 235 16.21 10.62 20.61
N LEU A 236 14.95 10.67 20.19
CA LEU A 236 13.83 10.13 20.95
C LEU A 236 13.71 8.62 20.72
N GLY A 237 13.39 7.88 21.80
CA GLY A 237 12.88 6.52 21.68
C GLY A 237 11.36 6.56 21.44
N PHE A 238 10.86 5.80 20.47
CA PHE A 238 9.45 5.81 20.10
C PHE A 238 8.70 4.60 20.66
N ASP A 239 7.53 4.85 21.24
CA ASP A 239 6.51 3.83 21.48
C ASP A 239 5.70 3.64 20.19
N THR A 240 5.90 2.51 19.52
CA THR A 240 5.26 2.18 18.25
C THR A 240 4.32 1.00 18.40
N SER A 241 3.25 1.00 17.60
CA SER A 241 2.37 -0.15 17.48
C SER A 241 1.60 -0.16 16.17
N GLY A 242 1.33 -1.34 15.64
CA GLY A 242 0.30 -1.56 14.63
C GLY A 242 -1.11 -1.70 15.23
N GLU A 243 -1.23 -1.89 16.55
CA GLU A 243 -2.50 -1.84 17.26
C GLU A 243 -2.91 -0.37 17.47
N LEU A 244 -4.17 -0.07 17.16
CA LEU A 244 -4.78 1.23 17.40
C LEU A 244 -5.04 1.40 18.90
N ARG A 245 -4.53 2.49 19.48
CA ARG A 245 -4.63 2.82 20.91
C ARG A 245 -5.25 4.20 21.10
N GLY A 246 -5.93 4.38 22.22
CA GLY A 246 -6.57 5.65 22.58
C GLY A 246 -8.00 5.70 22.07
N ASP A 247 -8.87 5.03 22.82
CA ASP A 247 -10.29 4.82 22.58
C ASP A 247 -11.08 6.10 22.23
N ASP A 248 -10.65 7.25 22.76
CA ASP A 248 -11.26 8.56 22.58
C ASP A 248 -10.75 9.33 21.34
N ARG A 249 -9.73 8.80 20.66
CA ARG A 249 -9.09 9.47 19.52
C ARG A 249 -9.79 9.12 18.22
N VAL A 250 -9.91 10.12 17.34
CA VAL A 250 -10.40 9.93 15.97
C VAL A 250 -9.38 9.16 15.14
N LEU A 251 -9.86 8.25 14.27
CA LEU A 251 -9.02 7.36 13.46
C LEU A 251 -8.02 8.12 12.58
N LYS A 252 -8.41 9.28 12.05
CA LYS A 252 -7.53 10.17 11.29
C LYS A 252 -6.30 10.60 12.08
N ARG A 253 -6.45 10.87 13.38
CA ARG A 253 -5.33 11.22 14.29
C ARG A 253 -4.45 10.01 14.63
N LEU A 254 -4.95 8.80 14.41
CA LEU A 254 -4.18 7.57 14.51
C LEU A 254 -3.46 7.24 13.17
N GLY A 255 -3.55 8.11 12.15
CA GLY A 255 -2.89 7.87 10.86
C GLY A 255 -3.60 6.83 9.99
N VAL A 256 -4.88 6.56 10.26
CA VAL A 256 -5.72 5.70 9.42
C VAL A 256 -6.16 6.48 8.16
N PRO A 257 -5.88 5.99 6.95
CA PRO A 257 -6.31 6.66 5.72
C PRO A 257 -7.81 6.49 5.45
N GLU A 258 -8.33 7.33 4.55
CA GLU A 258 -9.74 7.26 4.12
C GLU A 258 -10.04 5.92 3.44
N SER A 259 -11.23 5.39 3.71
CA SER A 259 -11.73 4.11 3.20
C SER A 259 -10.73 2.95 3.36
N HIS A 260 -9.95 2.93 4.44
CA HIS A 260 -9.01 1.85 4.72
C HIS A 260 -9.73 0.60 5.24
N ILE A 261 -9.08 -0.56 5.08
CA ILE A 261 -9.54 -1.82 5.65
C ILE A 261 -8.66 -2.16 6.85
N LEU A 262 -9.25 -2.13 8.03
CA LEU A 262 -8.59 -2.48 9.30
C LEU A 262 -8.78 -3.96 9.61
N THR A 263 -7.89 -4.52 10.43
CA THR A 263 -8.04 -5.90 10.92
C THR A 263 -8.49 -5.84 12.38
N ALA A 264 -9.58 -6.52 12.71
CA ALA A 264 -10.11 -6.59 14.06
C ALA A 264 -10.01 -8.03 14.57
N TYR A 265 -9.36 -8.19 15.72
CA TYR A 265 -9.25 -9.46 16.43
C TYR A 265 -10.26 -9.49 17.57
N VAL A 266 -11.18 -10.46 17.53
CA VAL A 266 -12.22 -10.63 18.54
C VAL A 266 -12.27 -12.09 18.96
N ASN A 267 -11.99 -12.38 20.24
CA ASN A 267 -12.03 -13.73 20.81
C ASN A 267 -11.27 -14.80 19.98
N GLY A 268 -10.14 -14.43 19.36
CA GLY A 268 -9.33 -15.33 18.52
C GLY A 268 -9.82 -15.47 17.07
N LYS A 269 -10.90 -14.80 16.68
CA LYS A 269 -11.33 -14.65 15.29
C LYS A 269 -10.79 -13.35 14.70
N THR A 270 -10.54 -13.38 13.39
CA THR A 270 -10.07 -12.21 12.62
C THR A 270 -11.19 -11.73 11.72
N TYR A 271 -11.46 -10.43 11.76
CA TYR A 271 -12.43 -9.75 10.90
C TYR A 271 -11.73 -8.62 10.15
N TYR A 272 -12.11 -8.41 8.89
CA TYR A 272 -11.63 -7.28 8.09
C TYR A 272 -12.74 -6.25 7.97
N VAL A 273 -12.43 -5.00 8.29
CA VAL A 273 -13.42 -3.94 8.49
C VAL A 273 -13.11 -2.77 7.57
N GLU A 274 -13.98 -2.50 6.61
CA GLU A 274 -13.86 -1.40 5.65
C GLU A 274 -14.58 -0.16 6.16
N LEU A 275 -13.81 0.92 6.37
CA LEU A 275 -14.32 2.24 6.74
C LEU A 275 -15.06 2.89 5.55
N GLN A 276 -16.08 3.71 5.86
CA GLN A 276 -16.73 4.58 4.86
C GLN A 276 -15.88 5.81 4.55
#